data_AF-A0A2H0XY96-F1
#
_entry.id   AF-A0A2H0XY96-F1
#
_cell.length_a   1.000
_cell.length_b   1.000
_cell.length_c   1.000
_cell.angle_alpha   90.00
_cell.angle_beta   90.00
_cell.angle_gamma   90.00
#
_symmetry.space_group_name_H-M   'P 1'
#
loop_
_entity.id
_entity.type
_entity.pdbx_description
1 polymer ?
#
loop_
_entity_poly.entity_id
_entity_poly.type
_entity_poly.pdbx_seq_one_letter_code
_entity_poly.pdbx_strand_id
1 'polypeptide(L)'
;MNFPDTTATPESSVLILGNGTYPPDKIRNRIVSSFSSIICADGGSRTAREMDILPTAIIGDLDSSNKKDLKYFADRNVRILHHTSQEENDLEKCLRYVFRRGYKR
;
A
#
# COMPACT_ATOMS: atom_id res chain seq x y z
N MET A 1 19.00 -5.40 -4.13
CA MET A 1 18.05 -4.39 -4.64
C MET A 1 18.14 -3.13 -3.80
N ASN A 2 18.37 -1.97 -4.42
CA ASN A 2 18.52 -0.68 -3.76
C ASN A 2 17.15 0.04 -3.76
N PHE A 3 16.55 0.20 -2.59
CA PHE A 3 15.33 1.00 -2.43
C PHE A 3 15.77 2.28 -1.72
N PRO A 4 15.41 3.47 -2.22
CA PRO A 4 15.95 4.71 -1.69
C PRO A 4 15.60 4.86 -0.21
N ASP A 5 16.65 4.96 0.60
CA ASP A 5 16.62 5.21 2.04
C ASP A 5 15.92 6.56 2.25
N THR A 6 14.72 6.53 2.85
CA THR A 6 13.93 7.74 3.05
C THR A 6 14.02 8.09 4.52
N THR A 7 14.67 9.21 4.82
CA THR A 7 14.96 9.78 6.15
C THR A 7 13.71 10.30 6.91
N ALA A 8 12.54 9.72 6.66
CA ALA A 8 11.30 10.10 7.34
C ALA A 8 11.19 9.33 8.66
N THR A 9 10.97 10.05 9.76
CA THR A 9 10.59 9.47 11.06
C THR A 9 9.45 8.47 10.84
N PRO A 10 9.53 7.23 11.36
CA PRO A 10 8.44 6.28 11.19
C PRO A 10 7.22 6.84 11.92
N GLU A 11 6.19 7.23 11.17
CA GLU A 11 4.83 7.33 11.70
C GLU A 11 4.59 6.07 12.53
N SER A 12 4.15 6.18 13.79
CA SER A 12 4.22 5.07 14.75
C SER A 12 3.41 3.82 14.36
N SER A 13 2.61 3.91 13.30
CA SER A 13 1.79 2.82 12.79
C SER A 13 1.57 2.95 11.28
N VAL A 14 1.60 1.81 10.58
CA VAL A 14 1.34 1.70 9.14
C VAL A 14 0.07 0.86 8.94
N LEU A 15 -0.76 1.25 7.99
CA LEU A 15 -1.90 0.44 7.55
C LEU A 15 -1.60 -0.22 6.21
N ILE A 16 -1.72 -1.54 6.14
CA ILE A 16 -1.59 -2.29 4.88
C ILE A 16 -2.99 -2.68 4.40
N LEU A 17 -3.36 -2.21 3.21
CA LEU A 17 -4.60 -2.55 2.52
C LEU A 17 -4.36 -3.75 1.61
N GLY A 18 -4.89 -4.91 1.99
CA GLY A 18 -4.80 -6.14 1.20
C GLY A 18 -5.90 -6.29 0.16
N ASN A 19 -5.81 -7.35 -0.65
CA ASN A 19 -6.88 -7.77 -1.54
C ASN A 19 -7.87 -8.66 -0.78
N GLY A 20 -9.03 -8.12 -0.39
CA GLY A 20 -10.03 -8.86 0.38
C GLY A 20 -11.31 -8.08 0.65
N THR A 21 -12.27 -8.71 1.35
CA THR A 21 -13.53 -8.06 1.72
C THR A 21 -13.30 -7.10 2.88
N TYR A 22 -13.65 -5.84 2.66
CA TYR A 22 -13.52 -4.79 3.66
C TYR A 22 -14.73 -4.76 4.61
N PRO A 23 -14.53 -4.32 5.86
CA PRO A 23 -15.65 -4.06 6.76
C PRO A 23 -16.53 -2.91 6.20
N PRO A 24 -17.74 -2.72 6.76
CA PRO A 24 -18.64 -1.64 6.36
C PRO A 24 -17.93 -0.28 6.32
N ASP A 25 -18.33 0.59 5.38
CA ASP A 25 -17.68 1.87 5.08
C ASP A 25 -17.38 2.71 6.31
N LYS A 26 -18.30 2.72 7.29
CA LYS A 26 -18.14 3.47 8.54
C LYS A 26 -16.93 3.01 9.37
N ILE A 27 -16.71 1.69 9.45
CA ILE A 27 -15.59 1.10 10.20
C ILE A 27 -14.30 1.30 9.40
N ARG A 28 -14.34 0.99 8.11
CA ARG A 28 -13.19 1.13 7.20
C ARG A 28 -12.67 2.56 7.18
N ASN A 29 -13.54 3.55 6.95
CA ASN A 29 -13.16 4.97 6.90
C ASN A 29 -12.59 5.44 8.25
N ARG A 30 -13.15 5.00 9.37
CA ARG A 30 -12.63 5.31 10.71
C ARG A 30 -11.22 4.75 10.91
N ILE A 31 -11.00 3.48 10.54
CA ILE A 31 -9.67 2.87 10.62
C ILE A 31 -8.72 3.67 9.77
N VAL A 32 -9.00 3.87 8.48
CA VAL A 32 -8.06 4.52 7.58
C VAL A 32 -7.75 5.96 7.98
N SER A 33 -8.75 6.72 8.46
CA SER A 33 -8.53 8.10 8.97
C SER A 33 -7.60 8.18 10.19
N SER A 34 -7.34 7.05 10.86
CA SER A 34 -6.48 6.99 12.05
C SER A 34 -5.01 6.68 11.71
N PHE A 35 -4.65 6.48 10.43
CA PHE A 35 -3.28 6.19 10.00
C PHE A 35 -2.84 7.21 8.94
N SER A 36 -1.68 7.85 9.13
CA SER A 36 -1.11 8.75 8.12
C SER A 36 -0.28 8.01 7.07
N SER A 37 0.20 6.80 7.37
CA SER A 37 0.95 5.95 6.43
C SER A 37 0.13 4.74 6.00
N ILE A 38 -0.19 4.68 4.71
CA ILE A 38 -1.04 3.64 4.12
C ILE A 38 -0.31 3.02 2.94
N ILE A 39 -0.22 1.69 2.90
CA ILE A 39 0.41 0.92 1.83
C ILE A 39 -0.65 -0.03 1.25
N CYS A 40 -0.75 -0.10 -0.07
CA CYS A 40 -1.62 -1.07 -0.73
C CYS A 40 -0.83 -2.28 -1.21
N ALA A 41 -1.32 -3.48 -0.90
CA ALA A 41 -0.85 -4.73 -1.50
C ALA A 41 -1.71 -5.02 -2.73
N ASP A 42 -1.11 -4.96 -3.91
CA ASP A 42 -1.73 -5.16 -5.23
C ASP A 42 -3.22 -4.76 -5.32
N GLY A 43 -4.13 -5.72 -5.14
CA GLY A 43 -5.59 -5.52 -5.20
C GLY A 43 -6.20 -4.56 -4.17
N GLY A 44 -5.47 -4.16 -3.12
CA GLY A 44 -5.90 -3.11 -2.19
C GLY A 44 -5.97 -1.71 -2.82
N SER A 45 -5.30 -1.52 -3.96
CA SER A 45 -5.28 -0.24 -4.70
C SER A 45 -6.68 0.20 -5.16
N ARG A 46 -7.54 -0.75 -5.55
CA ARG A 46 -8.92 -0.47 -5.94
C ARG A 46 -9.71 0.17 -4.79
N THR A 47 -9.64 -0.41 -3.60
CA THR A 47 -10.35 0.13 -2.43
C THR A 47 -9.83 1.50 -2.05
N ALA A 48 -8.51 1.71 -2.11
CA ALA A 48 -7.93 3.04 -1.88
C ALA A 48 -8.49 4.08 -2.87
N ARG A 49 -8.70 3.69 -4.13
CA ARG A 49 -9.31 4.57 -5.14
C ARG A 49 -10.79 4.85 -4.83
N GLU A 50 -11.57 3.82 -4.50
CA GLU A 50 -12.99 3.97 -4.15
C GLU A 50 -13.20 4.87 -2.92
N MET A 51 -12.22 4.92 -2.02
CA MET A 51 -12.22 5.77 -0.85
C MET A 51 -11.60 7.16 -1.06
N ASP A 52 -11.10 7.45 -2.28
CA ASP A 52 -10.33 8.67 -2.61
C ASP A 52 -9.12 8.92 -1.70
N ILE A 53 -8.41 7.85 -1.35
CA ILE A 53 -7.22 7.90 -0.49
C ILE A 53 -5.98 7.75 -1.34
N LEU A 54 -4.94 8.53 -0.99
CA LEU A 54 -3.62 8.43 -1.61
C LEU A 54 -2.69 7.57 -0.75
N PRO A 55 -2.46 6.30 -1.11
CA PRO A 55 -1.49 5.48 -0.39
C PRO A 55 -0.07 6.01 -0.63
N THR A 56 0.81 5.79 0.34
CA THR A 56 2.24 6.14 0.24
C THR A 56 2.95 5.26 -0.79
N ALA A 57 2.55 3.99 -0.88
CA ALA A 57 3.08 3.06 -1.87
C ALA A 57 2.04 1.98 -2.23
N ILE A 58 2.10 1.51 -3.47
CA ILE A 58 1.39 0.33 -3.96
C ILE A 58 2.46 -0.71 -4.30
N ILE A 59 2.37 -1.89 -3.71
CA ILE A 59 3.39 -2.93 -3.82
C ILE A 59 2.72 -4.23 -4.20
N GLY A 60 3.25 -4.91 -5.22
CA GLY A 60 2.74 -6.19 -5.66
C GLY A 60 3.23 -6.56 -7.05
N ASP A 61 2.73 -7.67 -7.58
CA ASP A 61 2.96 -8.09 -8.96
C ASP A 61 2.13 -7.30 -10.00
N LEU A 62 1.16 -6.49 -9.55
CA LEU A 62 0.34 -5.61 -10.39
C LEU A 62 -0.53 -6.35 -11.42
N ASP A 63 -0.75 -7.66 -11.25
CA ASP A 63 -1.56 -8.46 -12.16
C ASP A 63 -3.06 -8.34 -11.87
N SER A 64 -3.46 -8.15 -10.59
CA SER A 64 -4.87 -7.91 -10.23
C SER A 64 -5.27 -6.43 -10.27
N SER A 65 -4.29 -5.52 -10.24
CA SER A 65 -4.53 -4.07 -10.25
C SER A 65 -4.94 -3.57 -11.65
N ASN A 66 -6.01 -2.79 -11.75
CA ASN A 66 -6.41 -2.22 -13.04
C ASN A 66 -5.40 -1.15 -13.48
N LYS A 67 -4.99 -1.16 -14.76
CA LYS A 67 -4.12 -0.12 -15.35
C LYS A 67 -4.67 1.30 -15.14
N LYS A 68 -6.00 1.47 -15.07
CA LYS A 68 -6.63 2.76 -14.76
C LYS A 68 -6.40 3.21 -13.33
N ASP A 69 -6.34 2.30 -12.37
CA ASP A 69 -6.08 2.60 -10.96
C ASP A 69 -4.61 2.98 -10.80
N LEU A 70 -3.70 2.17 -11.36
CA LEU A 70 -2.27 2.45 -11.35
C LEU A 70 -1.95 3.80 -12.00
N LYS A 71 -2.57 4.13 -13.12
CA LYS A 71 -2.42 5.44 -13.76
C LYS A 71 -2.93 6.59 -12.89
N TYR A 72 -4.08 6.41 -12.22
CA TYR A 72 -4.63 7.41 -11.29
C TYR A 72 -3.64 7.73 -10.16
N PHE A 73 -3.05 6.69 -9.58
CA PHE A 73 -2.08 6.85 -8.48
C PHE A 73 -0.73 7.39 -8.97
N ALA A 74 -0.25 6.95 -10.13
CA ALA A 74 0.97 7.47 -10.73
C ALA A 74 0.89 8.98 -11.02
N ASP A 75 -0.25 9.45 -11.55
CA ASP A 75 -0.52 10.88 -11.79
C ASP A 75 -0.51 11.70 -10.49
N ARG A 76 -0.89 11.07 -9.38
CA ARG A 76 -0.88 11.65 -8.02
C ARG A 76 0.46 11.46 -7.29
N ASN A 77 1.54 11.09 -7.98
CA ASN A 77 2.88 10.87 -7.41
C ASN A 77 2.96 9.75 -6.35
N VAL A 78 2.04 8.79 -6.37
CA VAL A 78 2.12 7.59 -5.52
C VAL A 78 3.23 6.67 -6.01
N ARG A 79 4.00 6.10 -5.09
CA ARG A 79 5.06 5.15 -5.42
C ARG A 79 4.47 3.79 -5.80
N ILE A 80 4.64 3.39 -7.06
CA ILE A 80 4.22 2.07 -7.54
C ILE A 80 5.46 1.18 -7.61
N LEU A 81 5.53 0.18 -6.75
CA LEU A 81 6.62 -0.78 -6.64
C LEU A 81 6.18 -2.11 -7.22
N HIS A 82 6.43 -2.28 -8.51
CA HIS A 82 6.20 -3.54 -9.19
C HIS A 82 7.26 -4.57 -8.76
N HIS A 83 6.82 -5.71 -8.25
CA HIS A 83 7.68 -6.77 -7.76
C HIS A 83 7.22 -8.13 -8.27
N THR A 84 7.92 -8.61 -9.30
CA THR A 84 7.59 -9.83 -10.07
C THR A 84 7.97 -11.14 -9.38
N SER A 85 8.51 -11.09 -8.16
CA SER A 85 8.86 -12.32 -7.43
C SER A 85 7.57 -13.10 -7.12
N GLN A 86 7.45 -14.31 -7.67
CA GLN A 86 6.32 -15.22 -7.42
C GLN A 86 6.53 -16.09 -6.18
N GLU A 87 7.71 -16.03 -5.56
CA GLU A 87 8.03 -16.78 -4.34
C GLU A 87 7.44 -16.15 -3.07
N GLU A 88 6.97 -14.90 -3.16
CA GLU A 88 6.44 -14.13 -2.05
C GLU A 88 5.04 -13.60 -2.39
N ASN A 89 4.10 -13.68 -1.45
CA ASN A 89 2.79 -13.06 -1.66
C ASN A 89 2.87 -11.53 -1.52
N ASP A 90 1.86 -10.80 -2.02
CA ASP A 90 1.88 -9.32 -2.04
C ASP A 90 1.90 -8.69 -0.63
N LEU A 91 1.35 -9.39 0.36
CA LEU A 91 1.39 -8.95 1.75
C LEU A 91 2.80 -9.08 2.34
N GLU A 92 3.51 -10.16 2.06
CA GLU A 92 4.92 -10.35 2.46
C GLU A 92 5.83 -9.28 1.86
N LYS A 93 5.62 -8.94 0.59
CA LYS A 93 6.32 -7.83 -0.08
C LYS A 93 6.06 -6.50 0.64
N CYS A 94 4.80 -6.23 1.02
CA CYS A 94 4.44 -5.05 1.81
C CYS A 94 5.11 -5.05 3.18
N LEU A 95 5.05 -6.17 3.91
CA LEU A 95 5.67 -6.30 5.23
C LEU A 95 7.19 -6.08 5.17
N ARG A 96 7.87 -6.67 4.19
CA ARG A 96 9.32 -6.45 3.98
C ARG A 96 9.65 -4.99 3.70
N TYR A 97 8.82 -4.31 2.91
CA TYR A 97 8.97 -2.88 2.65
C TYR A 97 8.84 -2.06 3.94
N VAL A 98 7.86 -2.39 4.78
CA VAL A 98 7.63 -1.74 6.08
C VAL A 98 8.78 -1.99 7.04
N PHE A 99 9.21 -3.25 7.23
CA PHE A 99 10.34 -3.59 8.10
C PHE A 99 11.64 -2.89 7.68
N ARG A 100 11.91 -2.78 6.38
CA ARG A 100 13.10 -2.08 5.88
C ARG A 100 13.07 -0.57 6.10
N ARG A 101 11.91 0.03 6.34
CA ARG A 101 11.77 1.44 6.75
C ARG A 101 11.96 1.68 8.24
N GLY A 102 12.29 0.63 9.01
CA GLY A 102 12.55 0.76 10.44
C GLY A 102 11.30 0.76 11.32
N TYR A 103 10.13 0.42 10.77
CA TYR A 103 8.94 0.13 11.58
C TYR A 103 9.22 -1.10 12.44
N LYS A 104 9.02 -0.97 13.75
CA LYS A 104 9.16 -2.04 14.74
C LYS A 104 7.78 -2.50 15.19
N ARG A 105 7.71 -3.74 15.69
CA ARG A 105 6.49 -4.31 16.29
C ARG A 105 6.08 -3.55 17.54
#